data_AF-Q1N684-F1
#
_entry.id   AF-Q1N684-F1
#
_cell.length_a   1.000
_cell.length_b   1.000
_cell.length_c   1.000
_cell.angle_alpha   90.00
_cell.angle_beta   90.00
_cell.angle_gamma   90.00
#
_symmetry.space_group_name_H-M   'P 1'
#
loop_
_entity.id
_entity.type
_entity.pdbx_description
1 polymer ?
#
loop_
_entity_poly.entity_id
_entity_poly.type
_entity_poly.pdbx_seq_one_letter_code
_entity_poly.pdbx_strand_id
1 'polypeptide(L)' 'MDINDVRGLGTVFALIAFIGIIAWAYSSSRKKRFEDDGDMIFKDDDIAQRSAEAEKKENE' A
#
# COMPACT_ATOMS: atom_id res chain seq x y z
N MET A 1 2.16 -17.20 38.80
CA MET A 1 2.51 -17.54 37.40
C MET A 1 3.88 -18.17 37.47
N ASP A 2 3.96 -19.45 37.16
CA ASP A 2 5.14 -20.27 37.38
C ASP A 2 6.27 -19.93 36.41
N ILE A 3 7.50 -20.32 36.71
CA ILE A 3 8.66 -20.08 35.83
C ILE A 3 8.44 -20.66 34.42
N ASN A 4 7.62 -21.71 34.33
CA ASN A 4 7.25 -22.37 33.09
C ASN A 4 6.20 -21.58 32.29
N ASP A 5 5.27 -20.90 32.96
CA ASP A 5 4.26 -20.04 32.32
C ASP A 5 4.92 -18.82 31.68
N VAL A 6 5.88 -18.20 32.36
CA VAL A 6 6.60 -17.01 31.86
C VAL A 6 7.41 -17.36 30.59
N ARG A 7 8.04 -18.54 30.55
CA ARG A 7 8.75 -19.04 29.36
C ARG A 7 7.80 -19.34 28.20
N GLY A 8 6.71 -20.06 28.47
CA GLY A 8 5.72 -20.40 27.45
C GLY A 8 5.04 -19.16 26.88
N LEU A 9 4.70 -18.20 27.74
CA LEU A 9 4.05 -16.95 27.35
C LEU A 9 4.98 -16.09 26.48
N GLY A 10 6.28 -16.04 26.80
CA GLY A 10 7.27 -15.32 26.00
C GLY A 10 7.37 -15.85 24.56
N THR A 11 7.35 -17.18 24.37
CA THR A 11 7.41 -17.78 23.03
C THR A 11 6.15 -17.49 22.20
N VAL A 12 4.97 -17.54 22.83
CA VAL A 12 3.70 -17.21 22.18
C VAL A 12 3.63 -15.72 21.80
N PHE A 13 4.05 -14.83 22.69
CA PHE A 13 4.13 -13.40 22.39
C PHE A 13 5.12 -13.10 21.27
N ALA A 14 6.28 -13.76 21.24
CA ALA A 14 7.24 -13.62 20.15
C ALA A 14 6.65 -14.07 18.81
N LEU A 15 5.90 -15.18 18.78
CA LEU A 15 5.21 -15.67 17.60
C LEU A 15 4.17 -14.66 17.09
N ILE A 16 3.33 -14.12 17.99
CA ILE A 16 2.30 -13.13 17.63
C ILE A 16 2.94 -11.84 17.13
N ALA A 17 4.00 -11.35 17.80
CA ALA A 17 4.73 -10.17 17.36
C ALA A 17 5.36 -10.37 15.97
N PHE A 18 5.93 -11.55 15.70
CA PHE A 18 6.49 -11.90 14.40
C PHE A 18 5.44 -11.90 13.29
N ILE A 19 4.28 -12.52 13.52
CA ILE A 19 3.16 -12.51 12.58
C ILE A 19 2.64 -11.08 12.38
N GLY A 20 2.57 -10.28 13.44
CA GLY A 20 2.20 -8.87 13.37
C GLY A 20 3.11 -8.05 12.47
N ILE A 21 4.43 -8.25 12.55
CA ILE A 21 5.41 -7.59 11.67
C ILE A 21 5.24 -8.06 10.22
N ILE A 22 5.06 -9.36 9.97
CA ILE A 22 4.85 -9.89 8.61
C ILE A 22 3.57 -9.33 8.01
N ALA A 23 2.47 -9.33 8.77
CA ALA A 23 1.19 -8.79 8.34
C ALA A 23 1.30 -7.28 8.08
N TRP A 24 1.98 -6.51 8.93
CA TRP A 24 2.21 -5.08 8.71
C TRP A 24 3.07 -4.81 7.46
N ALA A 25 4.12 -5.59 7.26
CA ALA A 25 4.97 -5.51 6.07
C ALA A 25 4.21 -5.81 4.78
N TYR A 26 3.24 -6.74 4.82
CA TYR A 26 2.36 -7.05 3.68
C TYR A 26 1.15 -6.13 3.54
N SER A 27 0.71 -5.47 4.62
CA SER A 27 -0.61 -4.84 4.67
C SER A 27 -0.69 -3.50 3.94
N SER A 28 0.29 -2.58 4.07
CA SER A 28 -0.09 -1.19 3.77
C SER A 28 0.97 -0.26 3.18
N SER A 29 2.25 -0.60 3.07
CA SER A 29 3.21 0.45 2.71
C SER A 29 3.27 0.79 1.22
N ARG A 30 2.81 -0.10 0.32
CA ARG A 30 3.03 0.12 -1.12
C ARG A 30 1.91 -0.25 -2.09
N LYS A 31 0.82 -0.93 -1.71
CA LYS A 31 -0.27 -1.19 -2.68
C LYS A 31 -0.88 0.10 -3.24
N LYS A 32 -1.17 1.07 -2.36
CA LYS A 32 -1.77 2.36 -2.76
C LYS A 32 -0.83 3.23 -3.62
N ARG A 33 0.49 3.11 -3.45
CA ARG A 33 1.47 3.84 -4.27
C ARG A 33 1.80 3.10 -5.57
N PHE A 34 1.79 1.77 -5.57
CA PHE A 34 1.99 0.97 -6.78
C PHE A 34 0.80 1.00 -7.73
N GLU A 35 -0.44 1.01 -7.22
CA GLU A 35 -1.63 1.19 -8.06
C GLU A 35 -1.66 2.60 -8.67
N ASP A 36 -1.24 3.63 -7.94
CA ASP A 36 -1.23 5.01 -8.43
C ASP A 36 -0.06 5.30 -9.38
N ASP A 37 1.15 4.83 -9.06
CA ASP A 37 2.35 4.98 -9.90
C ASP A 37 2.28 4.11 -11.17
N GLY A 38 1.59 2.96 -11.14
CA GLY A 38 1.40 2.08 -12.30
C GLY A 38 0.35 2.59 -13.29
N ASP A 39 -0.66 3.29 -12.78
CA ASP A 39 -1.70 3.93 -13.58
C ASP A 39 -1.24 5.29 -14.13
N MET A 40 -0.12 5.83 -13.63
CA MET A 40 0.46 7.10 -14.08
C MET A 40 0.79 7.12 -15.57
N ILE A 41 1.22 5.99 -16.15
CA ILE A 41 1.55 5.91 -17.59
C ILE A 41 0.30 5.95 -18.48
N PHE A 42 -0.86 5.53 -17.96
CA PHE A 42 -2.14 5.58 -18.68
C PHE A 42 -2.90 6.88 -18.39
N LYS A 43 -2.77 7.41 -17.16
CA LYS A 43 -3.31 8.72 -16.77
C LYS A 43 -2.72 9.87 -17.60
N ASP A 44 -1.47 9.78 -18.03
CA ASP A 44 -0.86 10.83 -18.87
C ASP A 44 -1.55 10.92 -20.25
N ASP A 45 -1.95 9.80 -20.85
CA ASP A 45 -2.70 9.79 -22.12
C ASP A 45 -4.12 10.38 -21.96
N ASP A 46 -4.83 10.03 -20.87
CA ASP A 46 -6.15 10.60 -20.55
C ASP A 46 -6.09 12.11 -20.26
N ILE A 47 -5.07 12.56 -19.50
CA ILE A 47 -4.87 13.99 -19.19
C ILE A 47 -4.47 14.76 -20.46
N ALA A 48 -3.63 14.18 -21.31
CA ALA A 48 -3.23 14.77 -22.59
C ALA A 48 -4.44 14.91 -23.55
N GLN A 49 -5.29 13.88 -23.66
CA GLN A 49 -6.51 13.96 -24.48
C GLN A 49 -7.46 15.04 -23.98
N ARG A 50 -7.70 15.12 -22.66
CA ARG A 50 -8.59 16.14 -22.07
C ARG A 50 -8.05 17.55 -22.24
N SER A 51 -6.73 17.73 -22.14
CA SER A 51 -6.08 19.02 -22.36
C SER A 51 -6.18 19.45 -23.83
N ALA A 52 -5.98 18.51 -24.76
CA ALA A 52 -6.12 18.76 -26.20
C ALA A 52 -7.57 19.10 -26.61
N GLU A 53 -8.57 18.43 -26.04
CA GLU A 53 -9.99 18.76 -26.29
C GLU A 53 -10.39 20.11 -25.68
N ALA A 54 -9.85 20.47 -24.52
CA ALA A 54 -10.11 21.77 -23.90
C ALA A 54 -9.56 22.92 -24.75
N GLU A 55 -8.33 22.80 -25.26
CA GLU A 55 -7.72 23.81 -26.13
C GLU A 55 -8.44 23.93 -27.49
N LYS A 56 -8.95 22.81 -28.02
CA LYS A 56 -9.75 22.80 -29.26
C LYS A 56 -11.09 23.53 -29.12
N LYS A 57 -11.71 23.47 -27.94
CA LYS A 57 -12.97 24.16 -27.64
C LYS A 57 -12.79 25.63 -27.27
N GLU A 58 -11.60 26.03 -26.83
CA GLU A 58 -11.28 27.43 -26.55
C GLU A 58 -10.93 28.22 -27.83
N ASN A 59 -10.35 27.54 -28.81
CA ASN A 59 -10.01 28.10 -30.12
C ASN A 59 -11.14 28.01 -31.17
N GLU A 60 -12.33 27.54 -30.80
CA GLU A 60 -13.55 27.50 -31.64
C GLU A 60 -14.56 28.55 -31.15
#